data_AF-A0A7C7Y177-F1
#
_entry.id   AF-A0A7C7Y177-F1
#
_cell.length_a   1.000
_cell.length_b   1.000
_cell.length_c   1.000
_cell.angle_alpha   90.00
_cell.angle_beta   90.00
_cell.angle_gamma   90.00
#
_symmetry.space_group_name_H-M   'P 1'
#
loop_
_entity.id
_entity.type
_entity.pdbx_description
1 polymer ?
#
loop_
_entity_poly.entity_id
_entity_poly.type
_entity_poly.pdbx_seq_one_letter_code
_entity_poly.pdbx_strand_id
1 'polypeptide(L)'
;MEEAVPEEFDEVNHALNAWSALAGAEFERLRGGLINQSWRVVTRGGEHIAQRVHADFSPGIHTNIQAVSSHLAERGIAVSRLVETDAGDLFSDLGAGGRWRVMKRIPGVSFPKCSSPDQARSAGALVAR
;
A
#
# COMPACT_ATOMS: atom_id res chain seq x y z
N MET A 1 -10.26 -19.00 2.25
CA MET A 1 -8.87 -18.62 1.96
C MET A 1 -8.58 -19.19 0.60
N GLU A 2 -8.41 -18.34 -0.40
CA GLU A 2 -8.02 -18.79 -1.74
C GLU A 2 -6.52 -18.50 -1.83
N GLU A 3 -5.71 -19.56 -1.90
CA GLU A 3 -4.26 -19.46 -1.98
C GLU A 3 -3.87 -18.66 -3.23
N ALA A 4 -2.82 -17.85 -3.13
CA ALA A 4 -2.25 -17.19 -4.30
C ALA A 4 -1.82 -18.26 -5.31
N VAL A 5 -2.15 -18.05 -6.59
CA VAL A 5 -1.67 -18.92 -7.67
C VAL A 5 -0.14 -18.81 -7.72
N PRO A 6 0.62 -19.89 -8.00
CA PRO A 6 2.08 -19.89 -7.88
C PRO A 6 2.79 -18.74 -8.62
N GLU A 7 2.29 -18.36 -9.80
CA GLU A 7 2.84 -17.23 -10.58
C GLU A 7 2.66 -15.87 -9.87
N GLU A 8 1.52 -15.65 -9.21
CA GLU A 8 1.28 -14.43 -8.41
C GLU A 8 2.18 -14.40 -7.17
N PHE A 9 2.42 -15.57 -6.57
CA PHE A 9 3.33 -15.70 -5.44
C PHE A 9 4.77 -15.36 -5.83
N ASP A 10 5.25 -15.86 -6.96
CA ASP A 10 6.60 -15.54 -7.46
C ASP A 10 6.73 -14.07 -7.84
N GLU A 11 5.70 -13.46 -8.43
CA GLU A 11 5.70 -12.04 -8.79
C GLU A 11 5.81 -11.14 -7.55
N VAL A 12 4.98 -11.39 -6.53
CA VAL A 12 5.00 -10.60 -5.30
C VAL A 12 6.34 -10.76 -4.58
N ASN A 13 6.86 -11.99 -4.46
CA ASN A 13 8.18 -12.19 -3.85
C ASN A 13 9.29 -11.49 -4.62
N HIS A 14 9.27 -11.57 -5.95
CA HIS A 14 10.24 -10.89 -6.78
C HIS A 14 10.20 -9.37 -6.56
N ALA A 15 9.00 -8.80 -6.51
CA ALA A 15 8.81 -7.38 -6.23
C ALA A 15 9.30 -6.97 -4.84
N LEU A 16 9.03 -7.78 -3.82
CA LEU A 16 9.38 -7.46 -2.43
C LEU A 16 10.89 -7.57 -2.14
N ASN A 17 11.69 -8.15 -3.05
CA ASN A 17 13.15 -8.24 -2.88
C ASN A 17 13.86 -6.89 -2.77
N ALA A 18 13.24 -5.79 -3.22
CA ALA A 18 13.79 -4.44 -3.02
C ALA A 18 13.70 -3.94 -1.56
N TRP A 19 12.99 -4.67 -0.69
CA TRP A 19 12.84 -4.39 0.73
C TRP A 19 13.30 -5.60 1.55
N SER A 20 14.58 -5.68 1.89
CA SER A 20 15.14 -6.78 2.70
C SER A 20 14.38 -7.04 4.00
N ALA A 21 13.80 -6.00 4.61
CA ALA A 21 12.97 -6.09 5.82
C ALA A 21 11.68 -6.91 5.62
N LEU A 22 11.26 -7.14 4.37
CA LEU A 22 10.08 -7.92 3.99
C LEU A 22 10.44 -9.30 3.43
N ALA A 23 11.71 -9.69 3.43
CA ALA A 23 12.13 -10.99 2.95
C ALA A 23 11.44 -12.12 3.75
N GLY A 24 10.84 -13.08 3.03
CA GLY A 24 10.10 -14.19 3.63
C GLY A 24 8.79 -13.79 4.31
N ALA A 25 8.24 -12.62 3.98
CA ALA A 25 6.93 -12.20 4.47
C ALA A 25 5.81 -13.12 3.98
N GLU A 26 4.80 -13.29 4.82
CA GLU A 26 3.52 -13.85 4.38
C GLU A 26 2.71 -12.76 3.70
N PHE A 27 2.00 -13.09 2.63
CA PHE A 27 1.14 -12.14 1.97
C PHE A 27 -0.18 -12.74 1.47
N GLU A 28 -1.21 -11.89 1.45
CA GLU A 28 -2.55 -12.24 1.01
C GLU A 28 -3.09 -11.16 0.06
N ARG A 29 -3.70 -11.60 -1.05
CA ARG A 29 -4.33 -10.70 -2.01
C ARG A 29 -5.56 -10.02 -1.40
N LEU A 30 -5.57 -8.69 -1.40
CA LEU A 30 -6.72 -7.89 -0.97
C LEU A 30 -7.68 -7.66 -2.13
N ARG A 31 -8.99 -7.69 -1.83
CA ARG A 31 -10.08 -7.45 -2.77
C ARG A 31 -10.74 -6.08 -2.51
N GLY A 32 -11.46 -5.57 -3.51
CA GLY A 32 -12.22 -4.31 -3.43
C GLY A 32 -11.51 -3.08 -4.02
N GLY A 33 -10.22 -3.16 -4.32
CA GLY A 33 -9.52 -2.16 -5.13
C GLY A 33 -9.76 -2.39 -6.63
N LEU A 34 -10.16 -1.35 -7.36
CA LEU A 34 -10.45 -1.45 -8.80
C LEU A 34 -9.28 -1.00 -9.70
N ILE A 35 -8.28 -0.35 -9.12
CA ILE A 35 -7.20 0.31 -9.88
C ILE A 35 -5.87 -0.43 -9.69
N ASN A 36 -5.39 -0.48 -8.44
CA ASN A 36 -4.14 -1.17 -8.11
C ASN A 36 -4.41 -2.57 -7.61
N GLN A 37 -3.49 -3.48 -7.93
CA GLN A 37 -3.46 -4.79 -7.28
C GLN A 37 -2.80 -4.62 -5.91
N SER A 38 -3.41 -5.15 -4.85
CA SER A 38 -3.00 -4.87 -3.47
C SER A 38 -2.89 -6.14 -2.66
N TRP A 39 -1.84 -6.25 -1.87
CA TRP A 39 -1.59 -7.37 -0.96
C TRP A 39 -1.34 -6.86 0.44
N ARG A 40 -1.88 -7.57 1.44
CA ARG A 40 -1.46 -7.42 2.82
C ARG A 40 -0.18 -8.23 2.99
N VAL A 41 0.86 -7.62 3.54
CA VAL A 41 2.17 -8.23 3.77
C VAL A 41 2.46 -8.22 5.26
N VAL A 42 2.73 -9.37 5.85
CA VAL A 42 2.96 -9.55 7.28
C VAL A 42 4.39 -9.99 7.52
N THR A 43 5.05 -9.28 8.43
CA THR A 43 6.41 -9.58 8.88
C THR A 43 6.46 -9.58 10.40
N ARG A 44 7.58 -10.03 10.97
CA ARG A 44 7.86 -9.81 12.40
C ARG A 44 7.92 -8.33 12.80
N GLY A 45 8.24 -7.44 11.85
CA GLY A 45 8.31 -5.99 12.05
C GLY A 45 6.96 -5.27 11.95
N GLY A 46 5.89 -5.99 11.60
CA GLY A 46 4.54 -5.44 11.47
C GLY A 46 3.92 -5.67 10.10
N GLU A 47 2.83 -4.94 9.84
CA GLU A 47 2.00 -5.10 8.66
C GLU A 47 2.16 -3.97 7.64
N HIS A 48 2.18 -4.36 6.38
CA HIS A 48 2.36 -3.49 5.24
C HIS A 48 1.31 -3.78 4.17
N ILE A 49 1.16 -2.84 3.25
CA ILE A 49 0.38 -3.01 2.03
C ILE A 49 1.35 -2.90 0.86
N ALA A 50 1.52 -3.98 0.11
CA ALA A 50 2.22 -3.94 -1.16
C ALA A 50 1.19 -3.69 -2.27
N GLN A 51 1.56 -2.87 -3.25
CA GLN A 51 0.71 -2.63 -4.42
C GLN A 51 1.50 -2.66 -5.71
N ARG A 52 0.98 -3.40 -6.70
CA ARG A 52 1.34 -3.22 -8.09
C ARG A 52 0.50 -2.06 -8.61
N VAL A 53 1.19 -0.96 -8.91
CA VAL A 53 0.60 0.30 -9.36
C VAL A 53 0.16 0.15 -10.81
N HIS A 54 -1.05 0.61 -11.11
CA HIS A 54 -1.57 0.62 -12.48
C HIS A 54 -0.64 1.43 -13.41
N ALA A 55 -0.43 0.96 -14.64
CA ALA A 55 0.53 1.53 -15.58
C ALA A 55 0.22 2.97 -15.99
N ASP A 56 -1.06 3.38 -15.94
CA ASP A 56 -1.49 4.74 -16.25
C ASP A 56 -0.96 5.80 -15.27
N PHE A 57 -0.51 5.39 -14.08
CA PHE A 57 0.10 6.32 -13.15
C PHE A 57 1.57 6.57 -13.50
N SER A 58 1.91 7.85 -13.63
CA SER A 58 3.29 8.28 -13.80
C SER A 58 4.15 7.87 -12.59
N PRO A 59 5.46 7.61 -12.77
CA PRO A 59 6.36 7.30 -11.65
C PRO A 59 6.35 8.38 -10.56
N GLY A 60 6.23 9.65 -10.97
CA GLY A 60 6.22 10.82 -10.09
C GLY A 60 5.08 10.86 -9.07
N ILE A 61 4.05 10.01 -9.20
CA ILE A 61 2.97 9.92 -8.20
C ILE A 61 3.50 9.58 -6.80
N HIS A 62 4.61 8.82 -6.71
CA HIS A 62 5.19 8.41 -5.43
C HIS A 62 5.75 9.61 -4.65
N THR A 63 6.38 10.56 -5.34
CA THR A 63 6.87 11.80 -4.72
C THR A 63 5.71 12.64 -4.17
N ASN A 64 4.61 12.74 -4.90
CA ASN A 64 3.40 13.43 -4.42
C ASN A 64 2.83 12.77 -3.17
N ILE A 65 2.75 11.43 -3.17
CA ILE A 65 2.29 10.67 -2.01
C ILE A 65 3.22 10.88 -0.82
N GLN A 66 4.54 10.83 -1.01
CA GLN A 66 5.51 11.03 0.06
C GLN A 66 5.40 12.43 0.66
N ALA A 67 5.29 13.47 -0.18
CA ALA A 67 5.15 14.84 0.27
C ALA A 67 3.87 15.06 1.09
N VAL A 68 2.71 14.62 0.57
CA VAL A 68 1.42 14.78 1.26
C VAL A 68 1.37 13.95 2.55
N SER A 69 1.81 12.69 2.50
CA SER A 69 1.77 11.82 3.69
C SER A 69 2.74 12.28 4.78
N SER A 70 3.92 12.81 4.43
CA SER A 70 4.84 13.40 5.41
C SER A 70 4.22 14.63 6.08
N HIS A 71 3.66 15.54 5.29
CA HIS A 71 3.00 16.75 5.78
C HIS A 71 1.82 16.46 6.73
N LEU A 72 1.01 15.45 6.41
CA LEU A 72 -0.11 15.01 7.26
C LEU A 72 0.39 14.32 8.55
N ALA A 73 1.43 13.48 8.45
CA ALA A 73 1.99 12.80 9.60
C ALA A 73 2.62 13.79 10.60
N GLU A 74 3.29 14.83 10.13
CA GLU A 74 3.83 15.92 10.96
C GLU A 74 2.73 16.67 11.74
N ARG A 75 1.49 16.66 11.23
CA ARG A 75 0.30 17.23 11.89
C ARG A 75 -0.42 16.23 12.80
N GLY A 76 0.14 15.04 13.01
CA GLY A 76 -0.46 13.98 13.83
C GLY A 76 -1.67 13.32 13.18
N ILE A 77 -1.89 13.50 11.86
CA ILE A 77 -2.95 12.83 11.13
C ILE A 77 -2.47 11.42 10.77
N ALA A 78 -3.24 10.41 11.16
CA ALA A 78 -2.96 9.02 10.81
C ALA A 78 -3.02 8.85 9.29
N VAL A 79 -1.89 8.50 8.67
CA VAL A 79 -1.75 8.36 7.23
C VAL A 79 -0.79 7.22 6.91
N SER A 80 -1.01 6.57 5.77
CA SER A 80 -0.15 5.52 5.26
C SER A 80 1.04 6.17 4.57
N ARG A 81 2.25 5.75 4.94
CA ARG A 81 3.51 6.27 4.39
C ARG A 81 4.18 5.20 3.54
N LEU A 82 4.84 5.64 2.47
CA LEU A 82 5.69 4.77 1.66
C LEU A 82 6.84 4.23 2.53
N VAL A 83 7.20 2.98 2.26
CA VAL A 83 8.40 2.36 2.80
C VAL A 83 9.44 2.41 1.70
N GLU A 84 10.55 3.07 1.96
CA GLU A 84 11.68 3.15 1.03
C GLU A 84 12.29 1.76 0.81
N THR A 85 12.77 1.50 -0.40
CA THR A 85 13.59 0.33 -0.71
C THR A 85 14.92 0.41 0.05
N ASP A 86 15.69 -0.68 0.04
CA ASP A 86 17.04 -0.67 0.61
C ASP A 86 17.98 0.35 -0.09
N ALA A 87 17.65 0.73 -1.33
CA ALA A 87 18.37 1.75 -2.10
C ALA A 87 17.86 3.19 -1.85
N GLY A 88 16.80 3.36 -1.06
CA GLY A 88 16.19 4.67 -0.78
C GLY A 88 15.12 5.11 -1.80
N ASP A 89 14.74 4.24 -2.74
CA ASP A 89 13.68 4.55 -3.71
C ASP A 89 12.29 4.40 -3.09
N LEU A 90 11.31 5.14 -3.61
CA LEU A 90 9.93 5.10 -3.14
C LEU A 90 9.10 3.95 -3.76
N PHE A 91 9.66 3.26 -4.74
CA PHE A 91 9.06 2.14 -5.46
C PHE A 91 10.14 1.26 -6.11
N SER A 92 9.78 0.03 -6.48
CA SER A 92 10.57 -0.86 -7.32
C SER A 92 9.93 -0.94 -8.71
N ASP A 93 10.72 -0.89 -9.79
CA ASP A 93 10.23 -1.03 -11.17
C ASP A 93 10.84 -2.29 -11.79
N LEU A 94 10.00 -3.27 -12.10
CA LEU A 94 10.39 -4.57 -12.64
C LEU A 94 10.19 -4.63 -14.17
N GLY A 95 10.03 -3.48 -14.84
CA GLY A 95 9.75 -3.41 -16.26
C GLY A 95 8.42 -4.09 -16.61
N ALA A 96 8.48 -5.23 -17.30
CA ALA A 96 7.28 -6.02 -17.64
C ALA A 96 6.52 -6.52 -16.39
N GLY A 97 7.22 -6.71 -15.25
CA GLY A 97 6.60 -7.06 -13.96
C GLY A 97 5.90 -5.88 -13.26
N GLY A 98 5.93 -4.70 -13.86
CA GLY A 98 5.23 -3.51 -13.37
C GLY A 98 5.93 -2.80 -12.21
N ARG A 99 5.28 -1.74 -11.73
CA ARG A 99 5.79 -0.87 -10.67
C ARG A 99 5.15 -1.22 -9.33
N TRP A 100 5.99 -1.38 -8.32
CA TRP A 100 5.60 -1.83 -7.00
C TRP A 100 5.94 -0.82 -5.93
N ARG A 101 5.02 -0.61 -5.00
CA ARG A 101 5.24 0.22 -3.81
C ARG A 101 4.81 -0.52 -2.56
N VAL A 102 5.48 -0.22 -1.45
CA VAL A 102 5.11 -0.71 -0.13
C VAL A 102 4.68 0.48 0.72
N MET A 103 3.59 0.31 1.47
CA MET A 103 3.09 1.32 2.39
C MET A 103 2.86 0.72 3.78
N LYS A 104 3.06 1.51 4.84
CA LYS A 104 2.70 1.10 6.21
C LYS A 104 1.19 0.91 6.33
N ARG A 105 0.74 -0.23 6.87
CA ARG A 105 -0.69 -0.45 7.09
C ARG A 105 -1.19 0.46 8.22
N ILE A 106 -2.30 1.14 7.97
CA ILE A 106 -3.05 1.82 9.04
C ILE A 106 -3.99 0.78 9.68
N PRO A 107 -3.94 0.56 11.00
CA PRO A 107 -4.89 -0.29 11.70
C PRO A 107 -6.32 0.24 11.53
N GLY A 108 -7.27 -0.67 11.34
CA GLY A 108 -8.68 -0.31 11.22
C GLY A 108 -9.43 -1.20 10.23
N VAL A 109 -10.63 -0.76 9.88
CA VAL A 109 -11.54 -1.43 8.94
C VAL A 109 -11.95 -0.45 7.84
N SER A 110 -12.11 -0.98 6.63
CA SER A 110 -12.61 -0.24 5.48
C SER A 110 -14.08 -0.56 5.26
N PHE A 111 -14.86 0.45 4.88
CA PHE A 111 -16.28 0.29 4.57
C PHE A 111 -16.48 0.50 3.05
N PRO A 112 -17.00 -0.49 2.30
CA PRO A 112 -17.21 -0.34 0.86
C PRO A 112 -18.36 0.62 0.53
N LYS A 113 -19.24 0.89 1.51
CA LYS A 113 -20.36 1.82 1.41
C LYS A 113 -20.54 2.50 2.76
N CYS A 114 -20.97 3.76 2.73
CA CYS A 114 -21.44 4.45 3.94
C CYS A 114 -22.69 3.77 4.49
N SER A 115 -22.64 3.37 5.76
CA SER A 115 -23.70 2.60 6.44
C SER A 115 -24.60 3.47 7.31
N SER A 116 -24.21 4.71 7.65
CA SER A 116 -25.02 5.62 8.46
C SER A 116 -24.68 7.11 8.24
N PRO A 117 -25.60 8.03 8.57
CA PRO A 117 -25.32 9.48 8.57
C PRO A 117 -24.15 9.88 9.49
N ASP A 118 -23.97 9.20 10.63
CA ASP A 118 -22.86 9.48 11.54
C ASP A 118 -21.51 9.13 10.93
N GLN A 119 -21.44 8.02 10.19
CA GLN A 119 -20.24 7.67 9.44
C GLN A 119 -19.91 8.73 8.38
N ALA A 120 -20.93 9.22 7.66
CA ALA A 120 -20.76 10.30 6.68
C ALA A 120 -20.24 11.59 7.33
N ARG A 121 -20.81 11.98 8.48
CA ARG A 121 -20.35 13.15 9.26
C ARG A 121 -18.91 13.00 9.71
N SER A 122 -18.54 11.84 10.26
CA SER A 122 -17.17 11.54 10.69
C SER A 122 -16.18 11.61 9.53
N ALA A 123 -16.50 11.01 8.38
CA ALA A 123 -15.67 11.07 7.18
C ALA A 123 -15.50 12.51 6.66
N GLY A 124 -16.59 13.29 6.61
CA GLY A 124 -16.55 14.70 6.21
C GLY A 124 -15.69 15.55 7.15
N ALA A 125 -15.80 15.33 8.46
CA ALA A 125 -14.99 16.03 9.45
C ALA A 125 -13.49 15.69 9.34
N LEU A 126 -13.14 14.47 8.89
CA LEU A 126 -11.75 14.10 8.64
C LEU A 126 -11.19 14.76 7.38
N VAL A 127 -11.96 14.80 6.29
CA VAL A 127 -11.53 15.40 5.01
C VAL A 127 -11.39 16.93 5.09
N ALA A 128 -12.11 17.59 6.00
CA ALA A 128 -12.05 19.04 6.18
C ALA A 128 -10.90 19.54 7.08
N ARG A 129 -10.10 18.65 7.68
CA ARG A 129 -8.94 18.99 8.52
C ARG A 129 -7.70 19.26 7.69
#